data_AF-A0A432FQH0-F1
#
_entry.id   AF-A0A432FQH0-F1
#
_cell.length_a   1.000
_cell.length_b   1.000
_cell.length_c   1.000
_cell.angle_alpha   90.00
_cell.angle_beta   90.00
_cell.angle_gamma   90.00
#
_symmetry.space_group_name_H-M   'P 1'
#
loop_
_entity.id
_entity.type
_entity.pdbx_description
1 polymer ?
#
loop_
_entity_poly.entity_id
_entity_poly.type
_entity_poly.pdbx_seq_one_letter_code
_entity_poly.pdbx_strand_id
1 'polypeptide(L)'
;MNPDVLRLTQEVHNDKKPIGVICISPAMMAKILGGETELTIGFDEQTANDINAMGAKHITCPVEDIIIDTQKKVVSTPAYMEAKSIKEAAAGITKLVAEVLNMVAD
;
A
#
# COMPACT_ATOMS: atom_id res chain seq x y z
N MET A 1 2.80 10.29 13.73
CA MET A 1 2.19 10.46 12.41
C MET A 1 1.87 11.94 12.23
N ASN A 2 2.16 12.51 11.07
CA ASN A 2 1.84 13.91 10.78
C ASN A 2 0.30 14.10 10.74
N PRO A 3 -0.27 15.12 11.43
CA PRO A 3 -1.72 15.33 11.48
C PRO A 3 -2.38 15.58 10.12
N ASP A 4 -1.71 16.31 9.22
CA ASP A 4 -2.26 16.63 7.90
C ASP A 4 -2.32 15.40 6.99
N VAL A 5 -1.33 14.52 7.09
CA VAL A 5 -1.34 13.23 6.38
C VAL A 5 -2.49 12.36 6.87
N LEU A 6 -2.65 12.23 8.19
CA LEU A 6 -3.76 11.46 8.78
C LEU A 6 -5.12 11.97 8.29
N ARG A 7 -5.35 13.29 8.41
CA ARG A 7 -6.61 13.92 8.02
C ARG A 7 -6.89 13.72 6.54
N LEU A 8 -5.92 14.04 5.67
CA LEU A 8 -6.09 13.93 4.22
C LEU A 8 -6.35 12.47 3.79
N THR A 9 -5.58 11.51 4.30
CA THR A 9 -5.76 10.09 3.95
C THR A 9 -7.14 9.59 4.37
N GLN A 10 -7.63 10.00 5.54
CA GLN A 10 -8.98 9.66 6.00
C GLN A 10 -10.07 10.30 5.14
N GLU A 11 -9.95 11.58 4.79
CA GLU A 11 -10.89 12.27 3.89
C GLU A 11 -10.95 11.58 2.52
N VAL A 12 -9.80 11.28 1.92
CA VAL A 12 -9.71 10.57 0.61
C VAL A 12 -10.34 9.18 0.69
N HIS A 13 -10.09 8.43 1.76
CA HIS A 13 -10.67 7.10 1.95
C HIS A 13 -12.19 7.15 2.17
N ASN A 14 -12.68 8.09 2.99
CA ASN A 14 -14.11 8.28 3.25
C ASN A 14 -14.88 8.69 1.97
N ASP A 15 -14.22 9.44 1.09
CA ASP A 15 -14.73 9.78 -0.24
C ASP A 15 -14.68 8.60 -1.24
N LYS A 16 -14.20 7.42 -0.81
CA LYS A 16 -14.04 6.21 -1.64
C LYS A 16 -13.15 6.43 -2.87
N LYS A 17 -12.14 7.29 -2.73
CA LYS A 17 -11.11 7.51 -3.75
C LYS A 17 -9.96 6.51 -3.54
N PRO A 18 -9.39 5.94 -4.61
CA PRO A 18 -8.31 4.97 -4.49
C PRO A 18 -7.03 5.61 -3.95
N ILE A 19 -6.29 4.84 -3.15
CA ILE A 19 -5.02 5.29 -2.54
C ILE A 19 -3.90 4.31 -2.88
N GLY A 20 -2.82 4.83 -3.46
CA GLY A 20 -1.58 4.10 -3.69
C GLY A 20 -0.57 4.32 -2.57
N VAL A 21 0.04 3.25 -2.04
CA VAL A 21 1.11 3.29 -1.04
C VAL A 21 2.32 2.46 -1.48
N ILE A 22 3.51 3.04 -1.41
CA ILE A 22 4.75 2.48 -1.96
C ILE A 22 5.79 2.30 -0.85
N CYS A 23 6.60 1.25 -0.94
CA CYS A 23 7.75 1.01 -0.06
C CYS A 23 7.32 0.86 1.40
N ILE A 24 7.74 1.74 2.31
CA ILE A 24 7.39 1.67 3.73
C ILE A 24 6.07 2.36 4.10
N SER A 25 5.49 3.15 3.18
CA SER A 25 4.21 3.84 3.44
C SER A 25 3.00 2.94 3.74
N PRO A 26 2.91 1.66 3.32
CA PRO A 26 1.88 0.73 3.76
C PRO A 26 1.83 0.55 5.30
N ALA A 27 2.97 0.69 6.01
CA ALA A 27 2.97 0.66 7.47
C ALA A 27 2.18 1.82 8.10
N MET A 28 2.19 3.01 7.47
CA MET A 28 1.32 4.11 7.91
C MET A 28 -0.14 3.80 7.61
N MET A 29 -0.43 3.23 6.44
CA MET A 29 -1.79 2.88 6.04
C MET A 29 -2.43 1.84 6.98
N ALA A 30 -1.64 0.85 7.41
CA ALA A 30 -2.06 -0.14 8.40
C ALA A 30 -2.60 0.51 9.68
N LYS A 31 -1.89 1.54 10.18
CA LYS A 31 -2.32 2.31 11.36
C LYS A 31 -3.51 3.23 11.10
N ILE A 32 -3.64 3.78 9.90
CA ILE A 32 -4.71 4.74 9.57
C ILE A 32 -6.04 4.03 9.37
N LEU A 33 -6.06 2.94 8.60
CA LEU A 33 -7.29 2.25 8.22
C LEU A 33 -7.63 1.05 9.11
N GLY A 34 -6.61 0.36 9.65
CA GLY A 34 -6.78 -0.88 10.41
C GLY A 34 -7.76 -1.86 9.74
N GLY A 35 -8.42 -2.69 10.55
CA GLY A 35 -9.57 -3.48 10.13
C GLY A 35 -9.32 -4.36 8.91
N GLU A 36 -8.28 -5.19 8.99
CA GLU A 36 -7.88 -6.22 8.02
C GLU A 36 -7.59 -5.70 6.61
N THR A 37 -7.25 -4.42 6.44
CA THR A 37 -6.82 -3.89 5.13
C THR A 37 -5.64 -4.69 4.57
N GLU A 38 -5.76 -5.12 3.31
CA GLU A 38 -4.73 -5.92 2.64
C GLU A 38 -3.63 -5.02 2.05
N LEU A 39 -2.38 -5.29 2.44
CA LEU A 39 -1.23 -4.43 2.13
C LEU A 39 0.02 -5.30 1.89
N THR A 40 1.02 -4.78 1.19
CA THR A 40 2.36 -5.40 1.13
C THR A 40 3.47 -4.40 1.39
N ILE A 41 4.55 -4.86 2.02
CA ILE A 41 5.86 -4.19 2.02
C ILE A 41 6.96 -5.03 1.36
N GLY A 42 6.64 -6.20 0.79
CA GLY A 42 7.62 -7.16 0.31
C GLY A 42 7.71 -8.41 1.19
N PHE A 43 8.92 -8.75 1.63
CA PHE A 43 9.23 -10.00 2.33
C PHE A 43 9.86 -9.81 3.72
N ASP A 44 10.08 -8.57 4.19
CA ASP A 44 10.62 -8.31 5.53
C ASP A 44 9.66 -8.80 6.63
N GLU A 45 10.02 -9.91 7.30
CA GLU A 45 9.17 -10.58 8.28
C GLU A 45 8.84 -9.70 9.49
N GLN A 46 9.80 -8.92 9.97
CA GLN A 46 9.60 -8.07 11.14
C GLN A 46 8.57 -6.98 10.84
N THR A 47 8.74 -6.29 9.71
CA THR A 47 7.85 -5.22 9.26
C THR A 47 6.46 -5.78 8.94
N ALA A 48 6.38 -6.97 8.33
CA ALA A 48 5.12 -7.67 8.10
C ALA A 48 4.37 -7.98 9.41
N ASN A 49 5.08 -8.46 10.43
CA ASN A 49 4.50 -8.74 11.74
C ASN A 49 4.01 -7.47 12.44
N ASP A 50 4.77 -6.37 12.35
CA ASP A 50 4.35 -5.08 12.92
C ASP A 50 3.09 -4.54 12.22
N ILE A 51 2.98 -4.70 10.89
CA ILE A 51 1.77 -4.38 10.12
C ILE A 51 0.57 -5.20 10.58
N ASN A 52 0.76 -6.51 10.78
CA ASN A 52 -0.29 -7.40 11.29
C ASN A 52 -0.73 -7.01 12.71
N ALA A 53 0.23 -6.66 13.59
CA ALA A 53 -0.06 -6.20 14.95
C ALA A 53 -0.81 -4.86 15.00
N MET A 54 -0.70 -4.04 13.96
CA MET A 54 -1.50 -2.82 13.78
C MET A 54 -2.93 -3.08 13.29
N GLY A 55 -3.30 -4.34 13.02
CA GLY A 55 -4.65 -4.75 12.63
C GLY A 55 -4.92 -4.75 11.12
N ALA A 56 -3.88 -4.63 10.30
CA ALA A 56 -3.95 -4.87 8.86
C ALA A 56 -3.54 -6.31 8.52
N LYS A 57 -3.61 -6.69 7.24
CA LYS A 57 -3.17 -8.00 6.74
C LYS A 57 -2.03 -7.82 5.74
N HIS A 58 -0.82 -8.14 6.16
CA HIS A 58 0.33 -8.17 5.25
C HIS A 58 0.25 -9.37 4.31
N ILE A 59 0.45 -9.11 3.01
CA ILE A 59 0.56 -10.13 1.96
C ILE A 59 1.95 -10.00 1.33
N THR A 60 2.69 -11.10 1.26
CA THR A 60 4.01 -11.12 0.61
C THR A 60 3.86 -10.86 -0.89
N CYS A 61 4.70 -9.99 -1.44
CA CYS A 61 4.60 -9.56 -2.83
C CYS A 61 6.00 -9.33 -3.43
N PRO A 62 6.30 -9.84 -4.63
CA PRO A 62 7.54 -9.52 -5.32
C PRO A 62 7.57 -8.05 -5.79
N VAL A 63 8.77 -7.52 -6.02
CA VAL A 63 8.98 -6.09 -6.28
C VAL A 63 8.29 -5.58 -7.55
N GLU A 64 8.12 -6.43 -8.55
CA GLU A 64 7.48 -6.07 -9.82
C GLU A 64 5.95 -6.19 -9.76
N ASP A 65 5.35 -6.47 -8.61
CA ASP A 65 3.91 -6.70 -8.47
C ASP A 65 3.26 -5.83 -7.39
N ILE A 66 1.94 -5.97 -7.25
CA ILE A 66 1.10 -5.15 -6.39
C ILE A 66 0.10 -6.00 -5.60
N ILE A 67 -0.36 -5.46 -4.47
CA ILE A 67 -1.51 -5.97 -3.72
C ILE A 67 -2.63 -4.93 -3.76
N ILE A 68 -3.84 -5.39 -4.04
CA ILE A 68 -5.04 -4.56 -4.20
C ILE A 68 -6.07 -4.98 -3.16
N ASP A 69 -6.41 -4.08 -2.25
CA ASP A 69 -7.61 -4.19 -1.42
C ASP A 69 -8.75 -3.46 -2.12
N THR A 70 -9.55 -4.21 -2.88
CA THR A 70 -10.69 -3.65 -3.64
C THR A 70 -11.76 -3.05 -2.72
N GLN A 71 -11.95 -3.61 -1.51
CA GLN A 71 -12.97 -3.15 -0.59
C GLN A 71 -12.61 -1.79 0.03
N LYS A 72 -11.33 -1.61 0.39
CA LYS A 72 -10.81 -0.36 0.97
C LYS A 72 -10.26 0.60 -0.09
N LYS A 73 -10.22 0.19 -1.36
CA LYS A 73 -9.61 0.90 -2.49
C LYS A 73 -8.15 1.30 -2.23
N VAL A 74 -7.35 0.37 -1.74
CA VAL A 74 -5.92 0.58 -1.47
C VAL A 74 -5.09 -0.29 -2.39
N VAL A 75 -4.06 0.28 -3.01
CA VAL A 75 -3.07 -0.44 -3.82
C VAL A 75 -1.70 -0.26 -3.20
N SER A 76 -0.93 -1.34 -3.07
CA SER A 76 0.39 -1.32 -2.45
C SER A 76 1.45 -2.05 -3.27
N THR A 77 2.71 -1.59 -3.21
CA THR A 77 3.85 -2.24 -3.88
C THR A 77 5.14 -2.10 -3.06
N PRO A 78 6.03 -3.11 -3.04
CA PRO A 78 7.24 -3.09 -2.21
C PRO A 78 8.29 -2.04 -2.64
N ALA A 79 8.44 -1.78 -3.94
CA ALA A 79 9.49 -0.92 -4.48
C ALA A 79 10.87 -1.18 -3.83
N TYR A 80 11.54 -0.15 -3.29
CA TYR A 80 12.88 -0.27 -2.72
C TYR A 80 12.99 -1.06 -1.41
N MET A 81 11.89 -1.58 -0.86
CA MET A 81 12.00 -2.63 0.17
C MET A 81 12.69 -3.89 -0.39
N GLU A 82 12.52 -4.15 -1.69
CA GLU A 82 13.01 -5.36 -2.36
C GLU A 82 13.86 -5.08 -3.62
N ALA A 83 13.67 -3.91 -4.25
CA ALA A 83 14.31 -3.57 -5.52
C ALA A 83 15.84 -3.47 -5.40
N LYS A 84 16.55 -4.14 -6.30
CA LYS A 84 18.01 -4.04 -6.49
C LYS A 84 18.38 -3.08 -7.62
N SER A 85 17.39 -2.65 -8.40
CA SER A 85 17.59 -1.69 -9.48
C SER A 85 16.38 -0.76 -9.65
N ILE A 86 16.61 0.39 -10.29
CA ILE A 86 15.53 1.32 -10.65
C ILE A 86 14.50 0.68 -11.59
N LYS A 87 14.91 -0.28 -12.42
CA LYS A 87 14.03 -0.97 -13.37
C LYS A 87 13.02 -1.86 -12.65
N GLU A 88 13.44 -2.57 -11.61
CA GLU A 88 12.56 -3.40 -10.78
C GLU A 88 11.55 -2.54 -10.03
N ALA A 89 12.00 -1.47 -9.36
CA ALA A 89 11.12 -0.54 -8.68
C ALA A 89 10.10 0.10 -9.64
N ALA A 90 10.54 0.52 -10.83
CA ALA A 90 9.67 1.11 -11.84
C ALA A 90 8.58 0.15 -12.32
N ALA A 91 8.86 -1.16 -12.40
CA ALA A 91 7.87 -2.15 -12.85
C ALA A 91 6.67 -2.24 -11.89
N GLY A 92 6.92 -2.40 -10.58
CA GLY A 92 5.86 -2.45 -9.56
C GLY A 92 5.12 -1.11 -9.43
N ILE A 93 5.85 0.01 -9.42
CA ILE A 93 5.24 1.35 -9.31
C ILE A 93 4.36 1.66 -10.53
N THR A 94 4.79 1.30 -11.74
CA THR A 94 3.99 1.54 -12.95
C THR A 94 2.67 0.75 -12.90
N LYS A 95 2.71 -0.51 -12.47
CA LYS A 95 1.49 -1.30 -12.25
C LYS A 95 0.58 -0.67 -11.20
N LEU A 96 1.14 -0.22 -10.07
CA LEU A 96 0.37 0.42 -9.01
C LEU A 96 -0.35 1.68 -9.51
N VAL A 97 0.36 2.55 -10.25
CA VAL A 97 -0.24 3.78 -10.79
C VAL A 97 -1.33 3.45 -11.81
N ALA A 98 -1.10 2.48 -12.70
CA ALA A 98 -2.11 2.04 -13.66
C ALA A 98 -3.37 1.54 -12.95
N GLU A 99 -3.22 0.74 -11.90
CA GLU A 99 -4.36 0.23 -11.13
C GLU A 99 -5.12 1.34 -10.39
N VAL A 100 -4.40 2.26 -9.73
CA VAL A 100 -5.05 3.42 -9.09
C VAL A 100 -5.89 4.21 -10.10
N LEU A 101 -5.40 4.39 -11.33
CA LEU A 101 -6.15 5.08 -12.40
C LEU A 101 -7.37 4.26 -12.87
N ASN A 102 -7.24 2.94 -12.99
CA ASN A 102 -8.36 2.07 -13.35
C ASN A 102 -9.51 2.19 -12.34
N MET A 103 -9.19 2.20 -11.04
CA MET A 103 -10.17 2.31 -9.95
C MET A 103 -10.88 3.68 -9.85
N VAL A 104 -10.42 4.69 -10.62
CA VAL A 104 -11.10 5.99 -10.76
C VAL A 104 -12.14 5.97 -11.89
N ALA A 105 -11.95 5.10 -12.89
CA ALA A 105 -12.83 5.01 -14.05
C ALA A 105 -14.11 4.19 -13.81
N ASP A 106 -14.19 3.48 -12.68
CA ASP A 106 -15.36 2.74 -12.18
C ASP A 106 -16.31 3.63 -11.35
#